data_AF-A0A4Q5QJS7-F1
#
_entry.id   AF-A0A4Q5QJS7-F1
#
_cell.length_a   1.000
_cell.length_b   1.000
_cell.length_c   1.000
_cell.angle_alpha   90.00
_cell.angle_beta   90.00
_cell.angle_gamma   90.00
#
_symmetry.space_group_name_H-M   'P 1'
#
loop_
_entity.id
_entity.type
_entity.pdbx_description
1 polymer ?
#
loop_
_entity_poly.entity_id
_entity_poly.type
_entity_poly.pdbx_seq_one_letter_code
_entity_poly.pdbx_strand_id
1 'polypeptide(L)'
;MKKYASYTIIFLLFSSLSAKAQNQNRQDFDRGWTFNLGDIPAAKNTDFDDSGWRKLNLPHDWSIEGKFSKDNPATPEGGALPGGIGWYRKTFTLPETSIGTDLLPFAS
;
A
#
# COMPACT_ATOMS: atom_id res chain seq x y z
N MET A 1 -7.47 -39.60 -44.45
CA MET A 1 -7.01 -39.84 -43.05
C MET A 1 -5.74 -39.05 -42.70
N LYS A 2 -4.66 -39.07 -43.49
CA LYS A 2 -3.40 -38.35 -43.17
C LYS A 2 -3.48 -36.80 -43.17
N LYS A 3 -4.39 -36.21 -43.97
CA LYS A 3 -4.53 -34.74 -44.11
C LYS A 3 -5.18 -34.09 -42.88
N TYR A 4 -6.15 -34.77 -42.26
CA TYR A 4 -6.84 -34.30 -41.05
C TYR A 4 -5.93 -34.34 -39.81
N ALA A 5 -5.04 -35.34 -39.71
CA ALA A 5 -4.02 -35.40 -38.67
C ALA A 5 -3.09 -34.17 -38.69
N SER A 6 -2.80 -33.62 -39.88
CA SER A 6 -1.96 -32.42 -40.03
C SER A 6 -2.66 -31.15 -39.54
N TYR A 7 -3.98 -31.02 -39.75
CA TYR A 7 -4.75 -29.87 -39.27
C TYR A 7 -4.98 -29.90 -37.75
N THR A 8 -5.11 -31.09 -37.15
CA THR A 8 -5.19 -31.24 -35.69
C THR A 8 -3.90 -30.81 -35.00
N ILE A 9 -2.73 -31.10 -35.60
CA ILE A 9 -1.42 -30.71 -35.05
C ILE A 9 -1.23 -29.18 -35.12
N ILE A 10 -1.66 -28.54 -36.21
CA ILE A 10 -1.57 -27.08 -36.36
C ILE A 10 -2.52 -26.36 -35.37
N PHE A 11 -3.73 -26.90 -35.14
CA PHE A 11 -4.67 -26.37 -34.16
C PHE A 11 -4.15 -26.48 -32.71
N LEU A 12 -3.47 -27.59 -32.38
CA LEU A 12 -2.82 -27.79 -31.08
C LEU A 12 -1.58 -26.90 -30.87
N LEU A 13 -0.88 -26.51 -31.93
CA LEU A 13 0.23 -25.55 -31.84
C LEU A 13 -0.28 -24.12 -31.61
N PHE A 14 -1.44 -23.76 -32.16
CA PHE A 14 -2.05 -22.43 -31.98
C PHE A 14 -2.67 -22.21 -30.59
N SER A 15 -3.09 -23.27 -29.88
CA SER A 15 -3.67 -23.15 -28.52
C SER A 15 -2.62 -22.90 -27.42
N SER A 16 -1.33 -22.89 -27.77
CA SER A 16 -0.22 -22.72 -26.82
C SER A 16 0.17 -21.26 -26.54
N LEU A 17 -0.52 -20.27 -27.13
CA LEU A 17 -0.45 -18.88 -26.66
C LEU A 17 -1.19 -18.74 -25.33
N SER A 18 -0.55 -19.21 -24.26
CA SER A 18 -0.95 -18.85 -22.91
C SER A 18 -0.77 -17.34 -22.74
N ALA A 19 -1.87 -16.63 -22.51
CA ALA A 19 -1.83 -15.27 -22.02
C ALA A 19 -1.01 -15.26 -20.72
N LYS A 20 0.16 -14.59 -20.73
CA LYS A 20 0.85 -14.26 -19.50
C LYS A 20 -0.08 -13.29 -18.76
N ALA A 21 -0.81 -13.80 -17.77
CA ALA A 21 -1.43 -12.94 -16.76
C ALA A 21 -0.32 -11.99 -16.27
N GLN A 22 -0.55 -10.68 -16.36
CA GLN A 22 0.35 -9.68 -15.79
C GLN A 22 0.64 -10.12 -14.36
N ASN A 23 1.90 -10.48 -14.10
CA ASN A 23 2.36 -10.75 -12.75
C ASN A 23 2.22 -9.42 -12.02
N GLN A 24 1.11 -9.22 -11.31
CA GLN A 24 0.96 -8.08 -10.43
C GLN A 24 1.96 -8.31 -9.31
N ASN A 25 3.07 -7.60 -9.40
CA ASN A 25 4.14 -7.63 -8.41
C ASN A 25 3.65 -6.87 -7.17
N ARG A 26 2.65 -7.44 -6.49
CA ARG A 26 2.01 -6.86 -5.31
C ARG A 26 2.99 -6.98 -4.16
N GLN A 27 3.57 -5.83 -3.79
CA GLN A 27 4.45 -5.73 -2.65
C GLN A 27 3.64 -5.34 -1.41
N ASP A 28 3.97 -5.95 -0.28
CA ASP A 28 3.48 -5.51 1.04
C ASP A 28 4.03 -4.10 1.30
N PHE A 29 3.12 -3.13 1.42
CA PHE A 29 3.47 -1.72 1.64
C PHE A 29 3.19 -1.27 3.08
N ASP A 30 2.84 -2.20 3.97
CA ASP A 30 2.47 -1.87 5.35
C ASP A 30 3.68 -1.68 6.25
N ARG A 31 4.87 -2.15 5.86
CA ARG A 31 6.04 -2.15 6.75
C ARG A 31 6.86 -0.88 6.67
N GLY A 32 7.47 -0.49 7.78
CA GLY A 32 8.52 0.54 7.81
C GLY A 32 8.00 1.95 7.53
N TRP A 33 6.86 2.29 8.13
CA TRP A 33 6.35 3.66 8.18
C TRP A 33 6.93 4.40 9.39
N THR A 34 6.99 5.72 9.29
CA THR A 34 7.23 6.64 10.41
C THR A 34 5.93 7.37 10.75
N PHE A 35 5.67 7.58 12.04
CA PHE A 35 4.46 8.22 12.55
C PHE A 35 4.77 9.31 13.58
N ASN A 36 4.00 10.41 13.49
CA ASN A 36 3.99 11.48 14.47
C ASN A 36 2.57 12.03 14.67
N LEU A 37 2.16 12.20 15.92
CA LEU A 37 0.90 12.84 16.28
C LEU A 37 1.13 14.34 16.45
N GLY A 38 0.51 15.15 15.60
CA GLY A 38 0.64 16.60 15.59
C GLY A 38 0.31 17.19 14.22
N ASP A 39 -0.02 18.48 14.19
CA ASP A 39 -0.20 19.21 12.94
C ASP A 39 1.15 19.77 12.45
N ILE A 40 1.81 19.05 11.54
CA ILE A 40 3.10 19.42 10.96
C ILE A 40 2.95 19.58 9.43
N PRO A 41 2.41 20.71 8.92
CA PRO A 41 2.17 20.89 7.48
C PRO A 41 3.41 20.75 6.58
N ALA A 42 4.60 20.98 7.12
CA ALA A 42 5.88 20.81 6.42
C ALA A 42 6.23 19.33 6.17
N ALA A 43 5.61 18.39 6.89
CA ALA A 43 5.83 16.95 6.74
C ALA A 43 5.33 16.37 5.41
N LYS A 44 4.70 17.19 4.54
CA LYS A 44 4.45 16.83 3.14
C LYS A 44 5.68 16.96 2.24
N ASN A 45 6.69 17.72 2.67
CA ASN A 45 7.86 17.99 1.85
C ASN A 45 8.75 16.74 1.78
N THR A 46 9.36 16.52 0.61
CA THR A 46 10.20 15.35 0.33
C THR A 46 11.48 15.32 1.16
N ASP A 47 12.02 16.49 1.49
CA ASP A 47 13.26 16.72 2.24
C ASP A 47 13.05 16.86 3.77
N PHE A 48 11.81 16.73 4.24
CA PHE A 48 11.50 16.79 5.66
C PHE A 48 12.17 15.64 6.43
N ASP A 49 12.91 15.97 7.49
CA ASP A 49 13.56 15.02 8.38
C ASP A 49 12.55 14.42 9.38
N ASP A 50 12.21 13.16 9.18
CA ASP A 50 11.34 12.36 10.06
C ASP A 50 12.13 11.32 10.88
N SER A 51 13.45 11.44 10.99
CA SER A 51 14.30 10.47 11.69
C SER A 51 13.96 10.28 13.17
N GLY A 52 13.40 11.32 13.81
CA GLY A 52 12.93 11.29 15.20
C GLY A 52 11.52 10.72 15.40
N TRP A 53 10.82 10.34 14.33
CA TRP A 53 9.45 9.83 14.41
C TRP A 53 9.41 8.35 14.80
N ARG A 54 8.26 7.90 15.34
CA ARG A 54 8.08 6.50 15.72
C ARG A 54 8.04 5.62 14.47
N LYS A 55 8.82 4.55 14.44
CA LYS A 55 8.73 3.52 13.38
C LYS A 55 7.64 2.50 13.71
N LEU A 56 6.79 2.18 12.75
CA LEU A 56 5.70 1.20 12.89
C LEU A 56 5.33 0.54 11.56
N ASN A 57 4.41 -0.42 11.61
CA ASN A 57 3.78 -1.03 10.43
C ASN A 57 2.26 -0.75 10.45
N LEU A 58 1.65 -0.72 9.28
CA LEU A 58 0.20 -0.61 9.08
C LEU A 58 -0.48 -2.01 9.17
N PRO A 59 -1.80 -2.06 9.36
CA PRO A 59 -2.69 -0.96 9.74
C PRO A 59 -2.40 -0.46 11.16
N HIS A 60 -2.57 0.84 11.37
CA HIS A 60 -2.35 1.45 12.68
C HIS A 60 -3.42 2.51 12.98
N ASP A 61 -4.14 2.31 14.08
CA ASP A 61 -5.03 3.29 14.68
C ASP A 61 -4.30 3.94 15.84
N TRP A 62 -3.96 5.23 15.72
CA TRP A 62 -3.21 5.93 16.77
C TRP A 62 -4.12 6.34 17.94
N SER A 63 -5.44 6.45 17.73
CA SER A 63 -6.36 6.96 18.75
C SER A 63 -6.51 5.97 19.91
N ILE A 64 -6.39 4.67 19.63
CA ILE A 64 -6.45 3.57 20.61
C ILE A 64 -5.31 3.59 21.63
N GLU A 65 -4.19 4.25 21.31
CA GLU A 65 -3.05 4.43 22.22
C GLU A 65 -3.33 5.51 23.28
N GLY A 66 -4.40 6.28 23.11
CA GLY A 66 -4.81 7.37 23.99
C GLY A 66 -5.59 6.91 25.23
N LYS A 67 -5.82 7.86 26.14
CA LYS A 67 -6.71 7.64 27.30
C LYS A 67 -8.14 8.03 26.97
N PHE A 68 -9.08 7.23 27.42
CA PHE A 68 -10.50 7.58 27.42
C PHE A 68 -10.73 8.82 28.29
N SER A 69 -11.52 9.77 27.78
CA SER A 69 -11.94 10.97 28.51
C SER A 69 -13.26 11.50 27.96
N LYS A 70 -14.14 11.96 28.85
CA LYS A 70 -15.37 12.68 28.46
C LYS A 70 -15.09 13.97 27.70
N ASP A 71 -13.89 14.53 27.87
CA ASP A 71 -13.46 15.79 27.26
C ASP A 71 -12.82 15.55 25.88
N ASN A 72 -12.63 14.29 25.47
CA ASN A 72 -12.10 13.99 24.14
C ASN A 72 -13.15 14.31 23.06
N PRO A 73 -12.71 14.73 21.86
CA PRO A 73 -13.63 15.13 20.78
C PRO A 73 -14.62 14.03 20.37
N ALA A 74 -14.22 12.76 20.50
CA ALA A 74 -15.03 11.62 20.08
C ALA A 74 -16.31 11.43 20.91
N THR A 75 -16.49 12.10 22.06
CA THR A 75 -17.61 11.89 23.01
C THR A 75 -17.75 10.43 23.49
N PRO A 76 -18.54 10.14 24.55
CA PRO A 76 -18.76 8.74 24.96
C PRO A 76 -19.33 7.84 23.86
N GLU A 77 -20.20 8.36 22.99
CA GLU A 77 -20.84 7.58 21.91
C GLU A 77 -19.85 7.19 20.81
N GLY A 78 -18.84 8.03 20.55
CA GLY A 78 -17.74 7.75 19.61
C GLY A 78 -16.53 7.07 20.26
N GLY A 79 -16.69 6.50 21.46
CA GLY A 79 -15.62 5.77 22.15
C GLY A 79 -14.68 6.64 22.98
N ALA A 80 -14.93 7.94 23.12
CA ALA A 80 -14.23 8.85 24.05
C ALA A 80 -12.70 8.81 23.97
N LEU A 81 -12.13 8.47 22.82
CA LEU A 81 -10.68 8.45 22.55
C LEU A 81 -10.21 9.79 21.97
N PRO A 82 -8.91 10.13 22.11
CA PRO A 82 -8.40 11.39 21.60
C PRO A 82 -8.49 11.48 20.08
N GLY A 83 -8.80 12.69 19.62
CA GLY A 83 -8.80 13.11 18.21
C GLY A 83 -7.54 13.89 17.85
N GLY A 84 -7.40 14.30 16.59
CA GLY A 84 -6.30 15.15 16.14
C GLY A 84 -5.79 14.86 14.74
N ILE A 85 -4.67 15.49 14.40
CA ILE A 85 -3.94 15.31 13.14
C ILE A 85 -2.74 14.41 13.42
N GLY A 86 -2.59 13.36 12.62
CA GLY A 86 -1.43 12.47 12.65
C GLY A 86 -0.82 12.35 11.26
N TRP A 87 0.51 12.29 11.19
CA TRP A 87 1.25 12.12 9.95
C TRP A 87 1.86 10.73 9.86
N TYR A 88 1.74 10.12 8.68
CA TYR A 88 2.44 8.89 8.30
C TYR A 88 3.37 9.21 7.12
N ARG A 89 4.63 8.79 7.22
CA ARG A 89 5.63 8.97 6.16
C ARG A 89 6.32 7.65 5.84
N LYS A 90 6.68 7.48 4.57
CA LYS A 90 7.44 6.33 4.08
C LYS A 90 8.26 6.74 2.87
N THR A 91 9.56 6.54 2.96
CA THR A 91 10.49 6.69 1.84
C THR A 91 10.79 5.30 1.28
N PHE A 92 10.69 5.16 -0.04
CA PHE A 92 10.99 3.90 -0.74
C PHE A 92 11.61 4.19 -2.10
N THR A 93 12.33 3.20 -2.63
CA THR A 93 12.96 3.27 -3.95
C THR A 93 12.26 2.29 -4.88
N LEU A 94 12.00 2.73 -6.10
CA LEU A 94 11.45 1.87 -7.14
C LEU A 94 12.58 1.13 -7.87
N PRO A 95 12.42 -0.16 -8.18
CA PRO A 95 13.38 -0.86 -9.02
C PRO A 95 13.35 -0.29 -10.44
N GLU A 96 14.49 -0.26 -11.12
CA GLU A 96 14.58 0.20 -12.52
C GLU A 96 13.62 -0.54 -13.45
N THR A 97 13.30 -1.79 -13.13
CA THR A 97 12.35 -2.63 -13.88
C THR A 97 10.90 -2.12 -13.86
N SER A 98 10.57 -1.16 -12.99
CA SER A 98 9.24 -0.54 -12.92
C SER A 98 9.11 0.75 -13.76
N ILE A 99 10.19 1.21 -14.39
CA ILE A 99 10.14 2.39 -15.27
C ILE A 99 9.16 2.14 -16.42
N GLY A 100 8.20 3.04 -16.61
CA GLY A 100 7.16 2.92 -17.63
C GLY A 100 5.99 2.00 -17.28
N THR A 101 5.92 1.52 -16.03
CA THR A 101 4.77 0.76 -15.51
C THR A 101 3.90 1.64 -14.62
N ASP A 102 2.57 1.54 -14.76
CA ASP A 102 1.64 2.23 -13.87
C ASP A 102 1.74 1.69 -12.44
N LEU A 103 1.99 2.59 -11.49
CA LEU A 103 1.97 2.29 -10.06
C LEU A 103 0.61 2.65 -9.50
N LEU A 104 -0.17 1.64 -9.12
CA LEU A 104 -1.45 1.84 -8.46
C LEU A 104 -1.25 1.66 -6.95
N PRO A 105 -1.59 2.66 -6.12
CA PRO A 105 -1.64 2.48 -4.68
C PRO A 105 -2.82 1.56 -4.36
N PHE A 106 -2.56 0.27 -4.22
CA PHE A 106 -3.54 -0.67 -3.72
C PHE A 106 -3.54 -0.59 -2.19
N ALA A 107 -4.47 0.19 -1.62
CA ALA A 107 -4.90 -0.05 -0.26
C ALA A 107 -5.52 -1.45 -0.21
N SER A 108 -4.99 -2.31 0.67
CA SER A 108 -5.49 -3.68 0.91
C SER A 108 -6.91 -3.68 1.46
#